data_AF-A0AAN8L3P1-F1
#
_entry.id   AF-A0AAN8L3P1-F1
#
_cell.length_a   1.000
_cell.length_b   1.000
_cell.length_c   1.000
_cell.angle_alpha   90.00
_cell.angle_beta   90.00
_cell.angle_gamma   90.00
#
_symmetry.space_group_name_H-M   'P 1'
#
loop_
_entity.id
_entity.type
_entity.pdbx_description
1 polymer ?
#
loop_
_entity_poly.entity_id
_entity_poly.type
_entity_poly.pdbx_seq_one_letter_code
_entity_poly.pdbx_strand_id
1 'polypeptide(L)'
;MVKHGTEVAGELRIGILHKGSGENVFVSEQPPVISSVMGNGRRRSISCPSCNGLADSNKLLAPVALATGIDGSLYVGDLNFVRRVYPSLNTTGILELRYE
;
A
#
# COMPACT_ATOMS: atom_id res chain seq x y z
N MET A 1 23.34 8.91 -10.80
CA MET A 1 24.65 8.57 -11.41
C MET A 1 24.49 8.70 -12.92
N VAL A 2 25.24 9.63 -13.51
CA VAL A 2 25.02 10.23 -14.84
C VAL A 2 25.32 9.26 -15.99
N LYS A 3 24.45 9.21 -17.00
CA LYS A 3 24.84 8.88 -18.39
C LYS A 3 24.14 9.86 -19.34
N HIS A 4 24.97 10.49 -20.18
CA HIS A 4 24.70 11.38 -21.32
C HIS A 4 23.24 11.68 -21.73
N GLY A 5 22.90 12.98 -21.77
CA GLY A 5 21.81 13.55 -22.58
C GLY A 5 20.53 13.88 -21.81
N THR A 6 20.13 15.15 -21.84
CA THR A 6 18.94 15.78 -21.21
C THR A 6 18.96 15.86 -19.68
N GLU A 7 19.21 17.07 -19.15
CA GLU A 7 18.81 17.41 -17.78
C GLU A 7 17.29 17.28 -17.68
N VAL A 8 16.84 16.35 -16.84
CA VAL A 8 15.43 16.15 -16.51
C VAL A 8 15.19 16.72 -15.12
N ALA A 9 14.53 17.88 -15.07
CA ALA A 9 13.98 18.41 -13.82
C ALA A 9 12.59 17.78 -13.64
N GLY A 10 12.49 16.81 -12.73
CA GLY A 10 11.20 16.23 -12.35
C GLY A 10 10.68 16.90 -11.09
N GLU A 11 9.46 17.42 -11.12
CA GLU A 11 8.80 17.83 -9.88
C GLU A 11 8.01 16.65 -9.32
N LEU A 12 8.69 15.88 -8.46
CA LEU A 12 8.18 14.63 -7.86
C LEU A 12 6.85 14.78 -7.12
N ARG A 13 6.52 15.98 -6.63
CA ARG A 13 5.30 16.23 -5.87
C ARG A 13 4.04 16.36 -6.73
N ILE A 14 4.17 16.90 -7.95
CA ILE A 14 3.03 17.16 -8.84
C ILE A 14 2.90 16.15 -9.98
N GLY A 15 3.91 15.27 -10.14
CA GLY A 15 3.87 14.20 -11.14
C GLY A 15 4.05 14.70 -12.56
N ILE A 16 4.89 15.70 -12.78
CA ILE A 16 5.21 16.25 -14.11
C ILE A 16 6.68 16.00 -14.43
N LEU A 17 6.94 15.48 -15.63
CA LEU A 17 8.27 15.32 -16.20
C LEU A 17 8.50 16.41 -17.27
N HIS A 18 9.44 17.31 -17.00
CA HIS A 18 9.91 18.31 -17.96
C HIS A 18 11.09 17.75 -18.76
N LYS A 19 10.92 17.60 -20.08
CA LYS A 19 11.96 17.08 -20.97
C LYS A 19 12.78 18.22 -21.54
N GLY A 20 14.07 17.98 -21.79
CA GLY A 20 14.96 18.96 -22.43
C GLY A 20 14.57 19.33 -23.88
N SER A 21 13.63 18.62 -24.50
CA SER A 21 13.01 19.01 -25.78
C SER A 21 11.92 20.09 -25.65
N GLY A 22 11.55 20.51 -24.43
CA GLY A 22 10.43 21.43 -24.19
C GLY A 22 9.07 20.74 -24.03
N GLU A 23 9.01 19.41 -24.12
CA GLU A 23 7.81 18.62 -23.87
C GLU A 23 7.57 18.41 -22.38
N ASN A 24 6.30 18.50 -21.96
CA ASN A 24 5.86 18.19 -20.60
C ASN A 24 5.02 16.91 -20.60
N VAL A 25 5.36 15.95 -19.74
CA VAL A 25 4.58 14.73 -19.54
C VAL A 25 3.93 14.77 -18.15
N PHE A 26 2.60 14.80 -18.12
CA PHE A 26 1.79 14.79 -16.89
C PHE A 26 1.56 13.35 -16.44
N VAL A 27 2.51 12.79 -15.69
CA VAL A 27 2.47 11.40 -15.17
C VAL A 27 1.26 11.19 -14.26
N SER A 28 0.86 12.21 -13.50
CA SER A 28 -0.34 12.19 -12.66
C SER A 28 -1.66 12.11 -13.43
N GLU A 29 -1.66 12.41 -14.74
CA GLU A 29 -2.83 12.31 -15.62
C GLU A 29 -2.85 11.02 -16.46
N GLN A 30 -1.82 10.18 -16.35
CA GLN A 30 -1.80 8.87 -16.98
C GLN A 30 -2.82 7.93 -16.31
N PRO A 31 -3.25 6.85 -16.99
CA PRO A 31 -4.16 5.87 -16.40
C PRO A 31 -3.65 5.36 -15.04
N PRO A 32 -4.52 5.25 -14.03
CA PRO A 32 -4.12 4.85 -12.69
C PRO A 32 -3.58 3.41 -12.69
N VAL A 33 -2.53 3.18 -11.88
CA VAL A 33 -1.95 1.86 -11.68
C VAL A 33 -2.59 1.19 -10.47
N ILE A 34 -3.07 -0.04 -10.64
CA ILE A 34 -3.56 -0.89 -9.55
C ILE A 34 -2.46 -1.84 -9.07
N SER A 35 -2.33 -1.98 -7.76
CA SER A 35 -1.38 -2.91 -7.12
C SER A 35 -1.97 -3.53 -5.85
N SER A 36 -1.36 -4.61 -5.38
CA SER A 36 -1.71 -5.22 -4.09
C SER A 36 -0.79 -4.71 -2.99
N VAL A 37 -1.35 -4.30 -1.86
CA VAL A 37 -0.61 -3.90 -0.66
C VAL A 37 -0.56 -5.02 0.37
N MET A 38 -1.60 -5.87 0.40
CA MET A 38 -1.73 -6.99 1.33
C MET A 38 -2.58 -8.09 0.72
N GLY A 39 -2.27 -9.35 1.06
CA GLY A 39 -2.97 -10.52 0.56
C GLY A 39 -2.27 -11.18 -0.63
N ASN A 40 -2.52 -12.47 -0.80
CA ASN A 40 -1.94 -13.31 -1.86
C ASN A 40 -2.95 -14.30 -2.45
N GLY A 41 -4.25 -14.04 -2.26
CA GLY A 41 -5.33 -14.92 -2.71
C GLY A 41 -5.53 -16.19 -1.88
N ARG A 42 -4.66 -16.49 -0.89
CA ARG A 42 -4.83 -17.63 0.02
C ARG A 42 -5.36 -17.18 1.38
N ARG A 43 -6.33 -17.94 1.89
CA ARG A 43 -6.90 -17.70 3.23
C ARG A 43 -5.88 -18.02 4.32
N ARG A 44 -5.78 -17.16 5.33
CA ARG A 44 -5.06 -17.46 6.59
C ARG A 44 -5.88 -18.37 7.51
N SER A 45 -5.26 -18.92 8.56
CA SER A 45 -5.99 -19.57 9.66
C SER A 45 -6.73 -18.54 10.51
N ILE A 46 -7.78 -18.99 11.21
CA ILE A 46 -8.55 -18.15 12.13
C ILE A 46 -7.67 -17.56 13.24
N SER A 47 -6.66 -18.31 13.71
CA SER A 47 -5.73 -17.94 14.79
C SER A 47 -4.65 -16.93 14.41
N CYS A 48 -4.44 -16.65 13.12
CA CYS A 48 -3.56 -15.56 12.65
C CYS A 48 -2.08 -15.58 13.16
N PRO A 49 -1.37 -16.73 13.24
CA PRO A 49 -0.04 -16.79 13.89
C PRO A 49 1.07 -16.01 13.16
N SER A 50 0.85 -15.65 11.90
CA SER A 50 1.84 -14.96 11.04
C SER A 50 1.32 -13.62 10.52
N CYS A 51 0.39 -12.99 11.25
CA CYS A 51 -0.27 -11.76 10.82
C CYS A 51 0.51 -10.48 11.12
N ASN A 52 1.61 -10.59 11.87
CA ASN A 52 2.54 -9.49 12.12
C ASN A 52 3.77 -9.62 11.20
N GLY A 53 4.26 -8.51 10.65
CA GLY A 53 5.41 -8.50 9.73
C GLY A 53 5.14 -7.61 8.52
N LEU A 54 5.70 -7.94 7.36
CA LEU A 54 5.40 -7.22 6.11
C LEU A 54 3.94 -7.42 5.71
N ALA A 55 3.32 -6.38 5.17
CA ALA A 55 1.96 -6.42 4.63
C ALA A 55 1.90 -7.14 3.29
N ASP A 56 2.93 -6.96 2.44
CA ASP A 56 3.02 -7.60 1.14
C ASP A 56 2.90 -9.12 1.27
N SER A 57 2.03 -9.71 0.46
CA SER A 57 1.69 -11.14 0.47
C SER A 57 1.18 -11.69 1.82
N ASN A 58 0.93 -10.85 2.83
CA ASN A 58 0.43 -11.32 4.11
C ASN A 58 -1.01 -11.80 3.96
N LYS A 59 -1.27 -13.06 4.33
CA LYS A 59 -2.56 -13.71 4.08
C LYS A 59 -3.70 -12.99 4.81
N LEU A 60 -4.80 -12.80 4.10
CA LEU A 60 -6.07 -12.30 4.64
C LEU A 60 -7.06 -13.45 4.75
N LEU A 61 -8.08 -13.31 5.60
CA LEU A 61 -9.17 -14.26 5.74
C LEU A 61 -10.39 -13.81 4.94
N ALA A 62 -10.90 -12.61 5.24
CA ALA A 62 -11.99 -11.95 4.53
C ALA A 62 -11.98 -10.45 4.87
N PRO A 63 -11.29 -9.61 4.06
CA PRO A 63 -11.28 -8.17 4.28
C PRO A 63 -12.65 -7.57 3.94
N VAL A 64 -13.34 -7.02 4.95
CA VAL A 64 -14.73 -6.50 4.82
C VAL A 64 -14.85 -5.01 5.12
N ALA A 65 -13.83 -4.40 5.73
CA ALA A 65 -13.83 -2.99 6.08
C ALA A 65 -12.43 -2.37 5.94
N LEU A 66 -12.39 -1.08 5.62
CA LEU A 66 -11.18 -0.28 5.52
C LEU A 66 -11.37 1.08 6.22
N ALA A 67 -10.32 1.59 6.85
CA ALA A 67 -10.27 2.95 7.37
C ALA A 67 -8.83 3.49 7.34
N THR A 68 -8.67 4.81 7.23
CA THR A 68 -7.36 5.48 7.27
C THR A 68 -7.18 6.22 8.59
N GLY A 69 -6.03 6.03 9.25
CA GLY A 69 -5.66 6.78 10.44
C GLY A 69 -5.03 8.13 10.13
N ILE A 70 -5.08 9.05 11.10
CA ILE A 70 -4.43 10.38 11.02
C ILE A 70 -2.89 10.29 10.91
N ASP A 71 -2.32 9.13 11.24
CA ASP A 71 -0.88 8.84 11.14
C ASP A 71 -0.50 8.20 9.80
N GLY A 72 -1.42 8.14 8.84
CA GLY A 72 -1.22 7.54 7.53
C GLY A 72 -1.34 6.01 7.49
N SER A 73 -1.71 5.36 8.61
CA SER A 73 -1.93 3.91 8.60
C SER A 73 -3.23 3.53 7.91
N LEU A 74 -3.28 2.34 7.30
CA LEU A 74 -4.50 1.71 6.81
C LEU A 74 -4.96 0.63 7.80
N TYR A 75 -6.21 0.68 8.22
CA TYR A 75 -6.85 -0.31 9.07
C TYR A 75 -7.69 -1.25 8.20
N VAL A 76 -7.47 -2.55 8.34
CA VAL A 76 -8.13 -3.61 7.59
C VAL A 76 -8.96 -4.45 8.55
N GLY A 77 -10.28 -4.42 8.39
CA GLY A 77 -11.19 -5.35 9.06
C GLY A 77 -11.15 -6.69 8.34
N ASP A 78 -10.27 -7.58 8.79
CA ASP A 78 -10.03 -8.91 8.21
C ASP A 78 -10.76 -10.00 9.01
N LEU A 79 -12.09 -10.01 8.90
CA LEU A 79 -13.02 -10.84 9.68
C LEU A 79 -12.80 -10.72 11.19
N ASN A 80 -12.17 -11.73 11.81
CA ASN A 80 -11.99 -11.82 13.25
C ASN A 80 -10.80 -11.01 13.76
N PHE A 81 -10.04 -10.35 12.88
CA PHE A 81 -8.98 -9.43 13.27
C PHE A 81 -9.15 -8.06 12.62
N VAL A 82 -8.97 -7.01 13.40
CA VAL A 82 -8.62 -5.70 12.86
C VAL A 82 -7.09 -5.63 12.80
N ARG A 83 -6.58 -5.33 11.61
CA ARG A 83 -5.14 -5.24 11.33
C ARG A 83 -4.78 -3.82 10.95
N ARG A 84 -3.69 -3.32 11.51
CA ARG A 84 -3.11 -2.04 11.11
C ARG A 84 -1.98 -2.29 10.13
N VAL A 85 -1.94 -1.53 9.04
CA VAL A 85 -0.84 -1.45 8.07
C VAL A 85 -0.21 -0.07 8.21
N TYR A 86 1.04 -0.02 8.63
CA TYR A 86 1.78 1.22 8.85
C TYR A 86 2.26 1.81 7.51
N PRO A 87 2.59 3.12 7.45
CA PRO A 87 3.24 3.71 6.29
C PRO A 87 4.56 3.02 5.87
N SER A 88 5.23 2.34 6.81
CA SER A 88 6.41 1.50 6.54
C SER A 88 6.08 0.14 5.88
N LEU A 89 4.80 -0.11 5.59
CA LEU A 89 4.25 -1.36 5.03
C LEU A 89 4.43 -2.60 5.91
N ASN A 90 4.75 -2.40 7.19
CA ASN A 90 4.55 -3.44 8.20
C ASN A 90 3.07 -3.50 8.62
N THR A 91 2.66 -4.64 9.15
CA THR A 91 1.32 -4.86 9.69
C THR A 91 1.37 -5.53 11.05
N THR A 92 0.39 -5.21 11.88
CA THR A 92 0.13 -5.87 13.16
C THR A 92 -1.36 -6.09 13.36
N GLY A 93 -1.74 -7.20 13.99
CA GLY A 93 -3.08 -7.37 14.54
C GLY A 93 -3.25 -6.47 15.77
N ILE A 94 -4.32 -5.67 15.81
CA ILE A 94 -4.56 -4.70 16.90
C ILE A 94 -5.82 -4.99 17.72
N LEU A 95 -6.75 -5.78 17.17
CA LEU A 95 -7.96 -6.23 17.84
C LEU A 95 -8.36 -7.59 17.28
N GLU A 96 -8.73 -8.50 18.17
CA GLU A 96 -9.37 -9.77 17.81
C GLU A 96 -10.83 -9.74 18.25
N LEU A 97 -11.75 -10.02 17.33
CA LEU A 97 -13.17 -10.17 17.61
C LEU A 97 -13.44 -11.63 17.93
N ARG A 98 -13.75 -11.89 19.21
CA ARG A 98 -14.13 -13.23 19.70
C ARG A 98 -15.63 -13.23 19.97
N TYR A 99 -16.31 -14.25 19.45
CA TYR A 99 -17.68 -14.57 19.86
C TYR A 99 -17.59 -15.64 20.94
N GLU A 100 -18.28 -15.43 22.06
CA GLU A 100 -18.49 -16.45 23.09
C GLU A 100 -19.68 -17.36 22.73
#